data_AF-A0A3R6HXK0-F1
#
_entry.id   AF-A0A3R6HXK0-F1
#
_cell.length_a   1.000
_cell.length_b   1.000
_cell.length_c   1.000
_cell.angle_alpha   90.00
_cell.angle_beta   90.00
_cell.angle_gamma   90.00
#
_symmetry.space_group_name_H-M   'P 1'
#
loop_
_entity.id
_entity.type
_entity.pdbx_description
1 polymer ?
#
loop_
_entity_poly.entity_id
_entity_poly.type
_entity_poly.pdbx_seq_one_letter_code
_entity_poly.pdbx_strand_id
1 'polypeptide(L)'
;MLQQIEKSQGSTATNKALFNAVASNRIDNLAKNFSNRNTFDTHFSVETTKQSIHDQKSSGRCWMFSSFNVFRADFARHHADSLSVEFSHDYLFFYDQLEKANLMLQGVIDNAKKPMDDVRVQFFFKNPLNDGGTFCGAADLAPKYGLVPKSVQPETFSAENTSKISSLISSKLREYGLELRKMVADGKKAQAIDARKTEMLSTVYRMLAMALGEPVKEFTYQFRNRCGEPVGEPRRYTPLEFYNETVGHQLAGTFIMVMNDPRRPYHKTYEVEYDRHVYDGTNWKYLNLPMEDIAKLAIASLKDGKKMYSSYDVGKQFDRELGYLDTENFDYASLFSTTFPMNKADRIATFDSGSTHAMTLVAVDLDKDGNPLKWKVENSWGPNNGAQGCLIMSNRWFNEYMFRLVVDKKYVPENLQKEFEQKPVMVMPEDPLFGEDD
;
A
#
# COMPACT_ATOMS: atom_id res chain seq x y z
N MET A 1 32.12 27.21 18.23
CA MET A 1 31.48 26.11 17.47
C MET A 1 31.40 26.42 15.98
N LEU A 2 30.62 27.41 15.51
CA LEU A 2 30.48 27.72 14.08
C LEU A 2 31.83 27.92 13.35
N GLN A 3 32.73 28.73 13.91
CA GLN A 3 34.07 28.95 13.34
C GLN A 3 34.91 27.66 13.20
N GLN A 4 34.71 26.67 14.07
CA GLN A 4 35.38 25.38 13.97
C GLN A 4 34.80 24.54 12.82
N ILE A 5 33.48 24.60 12.62
CA ILE A 5 32.77 23.94 11.51
C ILE A 5 33.19 24.54 10.17
N GLU A 6 33.28 25.86 10.07
CA GLU A 6 33.72 26.54 8.84
C GLU A 6 35.18 26.20 8.51
N LYS A 7 36.05 26.14 9.53
CA LYS A 7 37.44 25.76 9.36
C LYS A 7 37.61 24.30 8.90
N SER A 8 36.70 23.40 9.28
CA SER A 8 36.78 21.97 8.91
C SER A 8 36.37 21.67 7.47
N GLN A 9 35.64 22.56 6.79
CA GLN A 9 35.24 22.35 5.38
C GLN A 9 36.44 22.36 4.42
N GLY A 10 37.47 23.15 4.74
CA GLY A 10 38.58 23.46 3.82
C GLY A 10 38.12 24.28 2.60
N SER A 11 38.92 25.27 2.20
CA SER A 11 38.67 26.03 0.97
C SER A 11 39.61 25.55 -0.12
N THR A 12 39.12 24.69 -1.01
CA THR A 12 39.88 24.17 -2.15
C THR A 12 39.19 24.55 -3.46
N ALA A 13 39.96 24.63 -4.56
CA ALA A 13 39.39 24.83 -5.89
C ALA A 13 38.37 23.73 -6.23
N THR A 14 38.63 22.49 -5.78
CA THR A 14 37.71 21.35 -5.90
C THR A 14 36.39 21.59 -5.19
N ASN A 15 36.41 22.03 -3.93
CA ASN A 15 35.18 22.29 -3.16
C ASN A 15 34.36 23.43 -3.80
N LYS A 16 35.02 24.48 -4.32
CA LYS A 16 34.34 25.57 -5.03
C LYS A 16 33.69 25.10 -6.34
N ALA A 17 34.39 24.28 -7.11
CA ALA A 17 33.84 23.69 -8.33
C ALA A 17 32.66 22.77 -8.02
N LEU A 18 32.79 21.93 -6.99
CA LEU A 18 31.73 21.02 -6.54
C LEU A 18 30.49 21.79 -6.05
N PHE A 19 30.68 22.84 -5.25
CA PHE A 19 29.60 23.72 -4.84
C PHE A 19 28.85 24.30 -6.04
N ASN A 20 29.57 24.87 -7.02
CA ASN A 20 28.93 25.44 -8.22
C ASN A 20 28.14 24.38 -9.01
N ALA A 21 28.67 23.16 -9.11
CA ALA A 21 28.00 22.05 -9.77
C ALA A 21 26.72 21.65 -9.01
N VAL A 22 26.81 21.41 -7.70
CA VAL A 22 25.68 21.03 -6.85
C VAL A 22 24.61 22.13 -6.80
N ALA A 23 25.00 23.40 -6.68
CA ALA A 23 24.07 24.52 -6.63
C ALA A 23 23.32 24.76 -7.95
N SER A 24 23.87 24.32 -9.08
CA SER A 24 23.29 24.53 -10.41
C SER A 24 22.53 23.31 -10.96
N ASN A 25 22.52 22.19 -10.24
CA ASN A 25 21.96 20.92 -10.72
C ASN A 25 21.15 20.20 -9.64
N ARG A 26 20.35 19.21 -10.04
CA ARG A 26 19.75 18.26 -9.09
C ARG A 26 20.86 17.39 -8.51
N ILE A 27 20.88 17.22 -7.18
CA ILE A 27 21.89 16.40 -6.47
C ILE A 27 21.96 14.98 -7.06
N ASP A 28 20.81 14.35 -7.28
CA ASP A 28 20.72 12.99 -7.85
C ASP A 28 21.49 12.86 -9.17
N ASN A 29 21.44 13.87 -10.04
CA ASN A 29 22.14 13.83 -11.33
C ASN A 29 23.66 13.80 -11.16
N LEU A 30 24.18 14.38 -10.09
CA LEU A 30 25.60 14.38 -9.76
C LEU A 30 26.02 13.15 -8.96
N ALA A 31 25.07 12.53 -8.24
CA ALA A 31 25.30 11.32 -7.45
C ALA A 31 25.07 10.03 -8.24
N LYS A 32 24.52 10.06 -9.46
CA LYS A 32 24.26 8.85 -10.28
C LYS A 32 25.52 7.97 -10.38
N ASN A 33 25.40 6.73 -9.91
CA ASN A 33 26.47 5.75 -9.98
C ASN A 33 26.44 5.00 -11.32
N PHE A 34 27.26 5.46 -12.27
CA PHE A 34 27.29 4.89 -13.62
C PHE A 34 27.79 3.44 -13.66
N SER A 35 28.61 2.98 -12.71
CA SER A 35 29.03 1.57 -12.70
C SER A 35 27.86 0.63 -12.39
N ASN A 36 26.84 1.11 -11.69
CA ASN A 36 25.66 0.31 -11.36
C ASN A 36 24.72 0.09 -12.55
N ARG A 37 24.74 0.98 -13.56
CA ARG A 37 23.82 0.92 -14.72
C ARG A 37 23.98 -0.35 -15.56
N ASN A 38 25.17 -0.93 -15.58
CA ASN A 38 25.45 -2.15 -16.36
C ASN A 38 24.80 -3.42 -15.77
N THR A 39 24.21 -3.33 -14.57
CA THR A 39 23.53 -4.47 -13.93
C THR A 39 22.05 -4.60 -14.33
N PHE A 40 21.52 -3.61 -15.05
CA PHE A 40 20.10 -3.59 -15.42
C PHE A 40 19.82 -4.44 -16.67
N ASP A 41 18.88 -5.37 -16.53
CA ASP A 41 18.23 -6.03 -17.65
C ASP A 41 16.80 -6.46 -17.26
N THR A 42 16.00 -6.83 -18.27
CA THR A 42 14.56 -7.12 -18.11
C THR A 42 14.23 -8.63 -18.18
N HIS A 43 15.24 -9.50 -18.19
CA HIS A 43 15.06 -10.95 -18.15
C HIS A 43 14.69 -11.43 -16.74
N PHE A 44 13.81 -12.42 -16.66
CA PHE A 44 13.44 -13.10 -15.41
C PHE A 44 13.24 -14.59 -15.69
N SER A 45 13.87 -15.44 -14.87
CA SER A 45 13.67 -16.90 -14.92
C SER A 45 12.24 -17.35 -14.54
N VAL A 46 11.55 -16.59 -13.69
CA VAL A 46 10.17 -16.86 -13.25
C VAL A 46 9.36 -15.57 -13.34
N GLU A 47 8.37 -15.51 -14.22
CA GLU A 47 7.49 -14.36 -14.39
C GLU A 47 6.03 -14.81 -14.54
N THR A 48 5.13 -14.18 -13.79
CA THR A 48 3.69 -14.40 -13.89
C THR A 48 3.12 -13.81 -15.18
N THR A 49 1.92 -14.25 -15.59
CA THR A 49 1.30 -13.76 -16.81
C THR A 49 1.09 -12.24 -16.77
N LYS A 50 1.52 -11.55 -17.83
CA LYS A 50 1.39 -10.10 -17.98
C LYS A 50 -0.07 -9.66 -18.04
N GLN A 51 -0.33 -8.47 -17.51
CA GLN A 51 -1.64 -7.82 -17.56
C GLN A 51 -1.47 -6.34 -17.93
N SER A 52 -2.58 -5.69 -18.26
CA SER A 52 -2.69 -4.23 -18.42
C SER A 52 -2.13 -3.49 -17.19
N ILE A 53 -1.50 -2.33 -17.38
CA ILE A 53 -0.98 -1.50 -16.28
C ILE A 53 -1.97 -0.41 -15.93
N HIS A 54 -2.22 -0.23 -14.64
CA HIS A 54 -3.09 0.80 -14.10
C HIS A 54 -2.34 2.04 -13.61
N ASP A 55 -3.07 3.14 -13.44
CA ASP A 55 -2.55 4.44 -12.99
C ASP A 55 -3.47 5.01 -11.91
N GLN A 56 -2.97 5.17 -10.69
CA GLN A 56 -3.70 5.74 -9.55
C GLN A 56 -3.73 7.27 -9.57
N LYS A 57 -2.94 7.91 -10.45
CA LYS A 57 -2.80 9.37 -10.54
C LYS A 57 -2.40 10.00 -9.19
N SER A 58 -2.93 11.18 -8.87
CA SER A 58 -2.67 11.91 -7.63
C SER A 58 -3.61 11.45 -6.52
N SER A 59 -3.54 10.16 -6.18
CA SER A 59 -4.28 9.55 -5.06
C SER A 59 -3.40 8.55 -4.31
N GLY A 60 -3.67 8.31 -3.04
CA GLY A 60 -2.94 7.36 -2.17
C GLY A 60 -3.47 5.92 -2.24
N ARG A 61 -4.03 5.50 -3.39
CA ARG A 61 -4.79 4.23 -3.51
C ARG A 61 -3.95 3.01 -3.92
N CYS A 62 -2.62 3.08 -3.85
CA CYS A 62 -1.71 2.03 -4.30
C CYS A 62 -2.04 0.64 -3.73
N TRP A 63 -2.47 0.59 -2.47
CA TRP A 63 -2.89 -0.64 -1.80
C TRP A 63 -4.07 -1.33 -2.48
N MET A 64 -5.06 -0.56 -2.94
CA MET A 64 -6.24 -1.06 -3.62
C MET A 64 -5.90 -1.53 -5.02
N PHE A 65 -5.08 -0.76 -5.75
CA PHE A 65 -4.60 -1.13 -7.08
C PHE A 65 -3.80 -2.44 -7.02
N SER A 66 -2.88 -2.56 -6.06
CA SER A 66 -2.10 -3.80 -5.88
C SER A 66 -3.00 -4.98 -5.48
N SER A 67 -3.99 -4.77 -4.62
CA SER A 67 -4.95 -5.82 -4.23
C SER A 67 -5.79 -6.29 -5.42
N PHE A 68 -6.28 -5.36 -6.24
CA PHE A 68 -7.07 -5.67 -7.43
C PHE A 68 -6.25 -6.33 -8.53
N ASN A 69 -4.96 -6.01 -8.63
CA ASN A 69 -4.03 -6.74 -9.49
C ASN A 69 -3.90 -8.22 -9.09
N VAL A 70 -3.92 -8.53 -7.78
CA VAL A 70 -3.98 -9.92 -7.31
C VAL A 70 -5.31 -10.55 -7.70
N PHE A 71 -6.45 -9.90 -7.41
CA PHE A 71 -7.78 -10.46 -7.69
C PHE A 71 -8.00 -10.74 -9.18
N ARG A 72 -7.64 -9.80 -10.06
CA ARG A 72 -7.86 -9.94 -11.51
C ARG A 72 -6.89 -10.95 -12.13
N ALA A 73 -5.71 -11.13 -11.55
CA ALA A 73 -4.78 -12.20 -11.94
C ALA A 73 -5.31 -13.58 -11.54
N ASP A 74 -5.83 -13.73 -10.32
CA ASP A 74 -6.45 -14.97 -9.87
C ASP A 74 -7.69 -15.31 -10.72
N PHE A 75 -8.53 -14.32 -11.03
CA PHE A 75 -9.67 -14.50 -11.95
C PHE A 75 -9.22 -14.99 -13.33
N ALA A 76 -8.24 -14.32 -13.94
CA ALA A 76 -7.72 -14.71 -15.26
C ALA A 76 -7.21 -16.15 -15.23
N ARG A 77 -6.43 -16.51 -14.20
CA ARG A 77 -5.90 -17.86 -14.02
C ARG A 77 -6.99 -18.93 -13.86
N HIS A 78 -8.02 -18.67 -13.06
CA HIS A 78 -9.15 -19.61 -12.91
C HIS A 78 -9.89 -19.86 -14.22
N HIS A 79 -9.77 -18.94 -15.18
CA HIS A 79 -10.33 -19.07 -16.52
C HIS A 79 -9.29 -19.46 -17.57
N ALA A 80 -8.21 -20.14 -17.15
CA ALA A 80 -7.10 -20.55 -18.01
C ALA A 80 -6.59 -19.41 -18.89
N ASP A 81 -6.54 -18.21 -18.31
CA ASP A 81 -6.09 -16.98 -18.95
C ASP A 81 -6.95 -16.52 -20.15
N SER A 82 -8.10 -17.14 -20.40
CA SER A 82 -8.98 -16.78 -21.53
C SER A 82 -9.81 -15.51 -21.31
N LEU A 83 -10.09 -15.17 -20.05
CA LEU A 83 -10.87 -13.99 -19.66
C LEU A 83 -10.04 -12.98 -18.89
N SER A 84 -10.43 -11.71 -18.98
CA SER A 84 -9.87 -10.61 -18.21
C SER A 84 -10.98 -9.76 -17.58
N VAL A 85 -10.64 -9.10 -16.49
CA VAL A 85 -11.53 -8.17 -15.79
C VAL A 85 -10.72 -6.99 -15.27
N GLU A 86 -11.30 -5.79 -15.37
CA GLU A 86 -10.78 -4.61 -14.70
C GLU A 86 -11.81 -4.15 -13.67
N PHE A 87 -11.41 -4.09 -12.41
CA PHE A 87 -12.26 -3.65 -11.31
C PHE A 87 -12.26 -2.12 -11.19
N SER A 88 -13.40 -1.53 -10.81
CA SER A 88 -13.49 -0.11 -10.48
C SER A 88 -12.86 0.17 -9.11
N HIS A 89 -11.75 0.91 -9.12
CA HIS A 89 -11.10 1.35 -7.88
C HIS A 89 -11.94 2.45 -7.23
N ASP A 90 -12.49 3.38 -8.01
CA ASP A 90 -13.44 4.40 -7.54
C ASP A 90 -14.61 3.81 -6.72
N TYR A 91 -15.24 2.73 -7.20
CA TYR A 91 -16.36 2.07 -6.51
C TYR A 91 -16.01 1.64 -5.09
N LEU A 92 -14.92 0.89 -4.92
CA LEU A 92 -14.55 0.39 -3.60
C LEU A 92 -13.91 1.49 -2.75
N PHE A 93 -13.25 2.47 -3.38
CA PHE A 93 -12.69 3.64 -2.70
C PHE A 93 -13.77 4.52 -2.08
N PHE A 94 -14.94 4.65 -2.70
CA PHE A 94 -16.09 5.31 -2.08
C PHE A 94 -16.42 4.70 -0.71
N TYR A 95 -16.54 3.37 -0.64
CA TYR A 95 -16.90 2.67 0.59
C TYR A 95 -15.77 2.67 1.61
N ASP A 96 -14.52 2.57 1.14
CA ASP A 96 -13.34 2.75 1.99
C ASP A 96 -13.37 4.08 2.75
N GLN A 97 -13.59 5.18 2.04
CA GLN A 97 -13.60 6.51 2.65
C GLN A 97 -14.79 6.69 3.61
N LEU A 98 -15.95 6.12 3.28
CA LEU A 98 -17.11 6.15 4.16
C LEU A 98 -16.91 5.31 5.44
N GLU A 99 -16.30 4.14 5.32
CA GLU A 99 -16.04 3.25 6.46
C GLU A 99 -14.94 3.78 7.36
N LYS A 100 -13.87 4.37 6.78
CA LYS A 100 -12.85 5.08 7.55
C LYS A 100 -13.41 6.29 8.28
N ALA A 101 -14.32 7.04 7.67
CA ALA A 101 -15.03 8.12 8.35
C ALA A 101 -15.84 7.59 9.56
N ASN A 102 -16.53 6.46 9.40
CA ASN A 102 -17.25 5.81 10.51
C ASN A 102 -16.28 5.29 11.60
N LEU A 103 -15.18 4.65 11.22
CA LEU A 103 -14.12 4.20 12.12
C LEU A 103 -13.54 5.35 12.94
N MET A 104 -13.21 6.47 12.30
CA MET A 104 -12.72 7.68 12.98
C MET A 104 -13.74 8.17 14.02
N LEU A 105 -15.00 8.38 13.61
CA LEU A 105 -16.03 8.89 14.52
C LEU A 105 -16.31 7.94 15.68
N GLN A 106 -16.34 6.64 15.42
CA GLN A 106 -16.52 5.63 16.45
C GLN A 106 -15.32 5.59 17.41
N GLY A 107 -14.10 5.62 16.89
CA GLY A 107 -12.88 5.69 17.70
C GLY A 107 -12.86 6.93 18.60
N VAL A 108 -13.38 8.07 18.12
CA VAL A 108 -13.56 9.28 18.93
C VAL A 108 -14.60 9.08 20.05
N ILE A 109 -15.72 8.41 19.79
CA ILE A 109 -16.73 8.07 20.81
C ILE A 109 -16.13 7.17 21.88
N ASP A 110 -15.43 6.10 21.48
CA ASP A 110 -14.84 5.12 22.39
C ASP A 110 -13.80 5.76 23.32
N ASN A 111 -13.08 6.77 22.80
CA ASN A 111 -12.05 7.51 23.52
C ASN A 111 -12.54 8.87 24.06
N ALA A 112 -13.85 9.14 24.05
CA ALA A 112 -14.38 10.47 24.37
C ALA A 112 -14.11 10.93 25.81
N LYS A 113 -13.94 9.99 26.75
CA LYS A 113 -13.62 10.27 28.16
C LYS A 113 -12.14 10.58 28.42
N LYS A 114 -11.26 10.30 27.46
CA LYS A 114 -9.83 10.62 27.56
C LYS A 114 -9.59 12.10 27.25
N PRO A 115 -8.54 12.72 27.83
CA PRO A 115 -8.22 14.12 27.56
C PRO A 115 -7.81 14.33 26.08
N MET A 116 -7.88 15.56 25.60
CA MET A 116 -7.62 15.88 24.18
C MET A 116 -6.16 15.59 23.76
N ASP A 117 -5.24 15.69 24.70
CA ASP A 117 -3.81 15.42 24.51
C ASP A 117 -3.44 13.94 24.69
N ASP A 118 -4.41 13.06 25.01
CA ASP A 118 -4.19 11.62 24.99
C ASP A 118 -3.77 11.17 23.59
N VAL A 119 -2.77 10.29 23.54
CA VAL A 119 -2.17 9.83 22.27
C VAL A 119 -3.19 9.20 21.33
N ARG A 120 -4.19 8.44 21.83
CA ARG A 120 -5.23 7.85 20.97
C ARG A 120 -6.20 8.90 20.45
N VAL A 121 -6.49 9.92 21.26
CA VAL A 121 -7.33 11.04 20.82
C VAL A 121 -6.60 11.84 19.75
N GLN A 122 -5.31 12.17 19.98
CA GLN A 122 -4.49 12.85 18.99
C GLN A 122 -4.38 12.08 17.67
N PHE A 123 -4.24 10.75 17.71
CA PHE A 123 -4.21 9.89 16.52
C PHE A 123 -5.42 10.15 15.60
N PHE A 124 -6.64 10.02 16.12
CA PHE A 124 -7.86 10.22 15.32
C PHE A 124 -8.03 11.65 14.81
N PHE A 125 -7.56 12.67 15.54
CA PHE A 125 -7.66 14.06 15.10
C PHE A 125 -6.53 14.50 14.16
N LYS A 126 -5.34 13.89 14.25
CA LYS A 126 -4.24 14.09 13.29
C LYS A 126 -4.59 13.45 11.96
N ASN A 127 -5.08 12.21 11.98
CA ASN A 127 -5.33 11.37 10.81
C ASN A 127 -6.82 10.99 10.69
N PRO A 128 -7.74 11.96 10.49
CA PRO A 128 -9.18 11.67 10.50
C PRO A 128 -9.64 10.87 9.27
N LEU A 129 -8.91 11.01 8.14
CA LEU A 129 -9.17 10.30 6.90
C LEU A 129 -7.91 10.34 6.04
N ASN A 130 -7.57 9.22 5.42
CA ASN A 130 -6.52 9.11 4.41
C ASN A 130 -6.96 8.16 3.29
N ASP A 131 -6.28 8.25 2.14
CA ASP A 131 -6.49 7.34 1.02
C ASP A 131 -5.81 5.97 1.26
N GLY A 132 -4.70 5.98 2.00
CA GLY A 132 -3.80 4.85 2.22
C GLY A 132 -4.45 3.66 2.91
N GLY A 133 -3.81 2.50 2.89
CA GLY A 133 -4.45 1.30 3.41
C GLY A 133 -3.68 0.03 3.13
N THR A 134 -4.31 -1.09 3.42
CA THR A 134 -3.68 -2.40 3.35
C THR A 134 -4.56 -3.41 2.63
N PHE A 135 -4.00 -4.59 2.32
CA PHE A 135 -4.78 -5.69 1.73
C PHE A 135 -5.99 -6.10 2.59
N CYS A 136 -5.95 -5.90 3.91
CA CYS A 136 -7.09 -6.16 4.80
C CYS A 136 -8.31 -5.33 4.40
N GLY A 137 -8.12 -4.07 3.99
CA GLY A 137 -9.20 -3.24 3.49
C GLY A 137 -9.89 -3.84 2.28
N ALA A 138 -9.13 -4.34 1.31
CA ALA A 138 -9.69 -4.96 0.11
C ALA A 138 -10.39 -6.28 0.47
N ALA A 139 -9.80 -7.05 1.38
CA ALA A 139 -10.34 -8.32 1.86
C ALA A 139 -11.62 -8.19 2.68
N ASP A 140 -11.82 -7.07 3.39
CA ASP A 140 -13.03 -6.79 4.17
C ASP A 140 -14.11 -6.09 3.32
N LEU A 141 -13.73 -5.10 2.51
CA LEU A 141 -14.66 -4.27 1.75
C LEU A 141 -15.25 -5.02 0.54
N ALA A 142 -14.45 -5.79 -0.20
CA ALA A 142 -14.91 -6.49 -1.40
C ALA A 142 -16.04 -7.51 -1.12
N PRO A 143 -15.96 -8.39 -0.11
CA PRO A 143 -17.11 -9.26 0.23
C PRO A 143 -18.29 -8.50 0.85
N LYS A 144 -18.07 -7.34 1.47
CA LYS A 144 -19.13 -6.54 2.11
C LYS A 144 -19.96 -5.75 1.10
N TYR A 145 -19.30 -5.11 0.14
CA TYR A 145 -19.93 -4.21 -0.83
C TYR A 145 -19.98 -4.78 -2.25
N GLY A 146 -19.18 -5.81 -2.52
CA GLY A 146 -19.01 -6.36 -3.86
C GLY A 146 -17.92 -5.63 -4.65
N LEU A 147 -17.85 -5.96 -5.92
CA LEU A 147 -16.96 -5.33 -6.90
C LEU A 147 -17.77 -5.00 -8.14
N VAL A 148 -17.30 -4.04 -8.94
CA VAL A 148 -17.90 -3.74 -10.24
C VAL A 148 -16.82 -3.56 -11.30
N PRO A 149 -17.14 -3.79 -12.59
CA PRO A 149 -16.23 -3.47 -13.67
C PRO A 149 -15.89 -1.97 -13.71
N LYS A 150 -14.65 -1.64 -14.06
CA LYS A 150 -14.18 -0.26 -14.26
C LYS A 150 -15.03 0.53 -15.26
N SER A 151 -15.60 -0.14 -16.27
CA SER A 151 -16.49 0.49 -17.26
C SER A 151 -17.87 0.86 -16.71
N VAL A 152 -18.29 0.27 -15.59
CA VAL A 152 -19.60 0.50 -14.97
C VAL A 152 -19.54 1.68 -14.00
N GLN A 153 -18.45 1.81 -13.25
CA GLN A 153 -18.15 2.98 -12.45
C GLN A 153 -16.74 3.48 -12.77
N PRO A 154 -16.61 4.40 -13.74
CA PRO A 154 -15.31 4.93 -14.14
C PRO A 154 -14.77 5.91 -13.09
N GLU A 155 -13.47 6.18 -13.16
CA GLU A 155 -12.83 7.21 -12.34
C GLU A 155 -13.42 8.60 -12.63
N THR A 156 -13.56 9.41 -11.59
CA THR A 156 -13.83 10.85 -11.71
C THR A 156 -12.53 11.65 -11.58
N PHE A 157 -12.59 12.96 -11.83
CA PHE A 157 -11.47 13.85 -11.54
C PHE A 157 -11.02 13.76 -10.08
N SER A 158 -11.95 13.71 -9.13
CA SER A 158 -11.62 13.64 -7.70
C SER A 158 -11.06 12.28 -7.28
N ALA A 159 -11.46 11.19 -7.94
CA ALA A 159 -10.87 9.88 -7.72
C ALA A 159 -9.38 9.87 -8.10
N GLU A 160 -9.03 10.57 -9.18
CA GLU A 160 -7.64 10.74 -9.65
C GLU A 160 -6.90 11.91 -8.97
N ASN A 161 -7.58 12.71 -8.13
CA ASN A 161 -7.04 13.90 -7.47
C ASN A 161 -7.71 14.15 -6.10
N THR A 162 -7.38 13.31 -5.12
CA THR A 162 -8.17 13.16 -3.87
C THR A 162 -7.91 14.22 -2.80
N SER A 163 -6.74 14.89 -2.83
CA SER A 163 -6.29 15.80 -1.76
C SER A 163 -7.35 16.81 -1.30
N LYS A 164 -8.12 17.40 -2.22
CA LYS A 164 -9.13 18.39 -1.89
C LYS A 164 -10.36 17.79 -1.21
N ILE A 165 -10.88 16.66 -1.71
CA ILE A 165 -12.05 16.03 -1.10
C ILE A 165 -11.68 15.42 0.27
N SER A 166 -10.52 14.76 0.38
CA SER A 166 -10.03 14.18 1.64
C SER A 166 -9.82 15.25 2.71
N SER A 167 -9.27 16.43 2.36
CA SER A 167 -9.11 17.54 3.32
C SER A 167 -10.43 18.15 3.79
N LEU A 168 -11.44 18.26 2.91
CA LEU A 168 -12.76 18.76 3.28
C LEU A 168 -13.52 17.79 4.19
N ILE A 169 -13.51 16.48 3.87
CA ILE A 169 -14.12 15.46 4.72
C ILE A 169 -13.39 15.40 6.07
N SER A 170 -12.05 15.42 6.06
CA SER A 170 -11.24 15.47 7.28
C SER A 170 -11.63 16.64 8.19
N SER A 171 -11.86 17.84 7.62
CA SER A 171 -12.32 19.00 8.38
C SER A 171 -13.68 18.75 9.05
N LYS A 172 -14.64 18.18 8.30
CA LYS A 172 -15.95 17.79 8.84
C LYS A 172 -15.85 16.72 9.93
N LEU A 173 -14.99 15.73 9.76
CA LEU A 173 -14.78 14.67 10.75
C LEU A 173 -14.19 15.22 12.06
N ARG A 174 -13.27 16.19 11.99
CA ARG A 174 -12.77 16.88 13.19
C ARG A 174 -13.87 17.65 13.90
N GLU A 175 -14.70 18.39 13.17
CA GLU A 175 -15.88 19.09 13.73
C GLU A 175 -16.83 18.10 14.41
N TYR A 176 -17.18 17.01 13.72
CA TYR A 176 -18.07 15.98 14.23
C TYR A 176 -17.49 15.23 15.43
N GLY A 177 -16.19 14.95 15.42
CA GLY A 177 -15.51 14.35 16.55
C GLY A 177 -15.60 15.21 17.82
N LEU A 178 -15.47 16.54 17.70
CA LEU A 178 -15.66 17.46 18.83
C LEU A 178 -17.11 17.44 19.34
N GLU A 179 -18.09 17.43 18.44
CA GLU A 179 -19.51 17.34 18.79
C GLU A 179 -19.83 16.04 19.53
N LEU A 180 -19.38 14.89 19.01
CA LEU A 180 -19.63 13.58 19.62
C LEU A 180 -18.97 13.46 21.00
N ARG A 181 -17.75 13.98 21.17
CA ARG A 181 -17.09 14.03 22.50
C ARG A 181 -17.90 14.85 23.50
N LYS A 182 -18.43 16.00 23.08
CA LYS A 182 -19.31 16.82 23.91
C LYS A 182 -20.59 16.07 24.27
N MET A 183 -21.22 15.37 23.33
CA MET A 183 -22.41 14.57 23.63
C MET A 183 -22.13 13.48 24.68
N VAL A 184 -20.98 12.82 24.62
CA VAL A 184 -20.56 11.86 25.65
C VAL A 184 -20.33 12.54 27.00
N ALA A 185 -19.66 13.70 27.01
CA ALA A 185 -19.43 14.47 28.23
C ALA A 185 -20.73 14.97 28.87
N ASP A 186 -21.71 15.36 28.06
CA ASP A 186 -23.06 15.78 28.48
C ASP A 186 -23.97 14.61 28.90
N GLY A 187 -23.45 13.37 28.92
CA GLY A 187 -24.17 12.19 29.37
C GLY A 187 -25.32 11.76 28.44
N LYS A 188 -25.24 12.08 27.14
CA LYS A 188 -26.24 11.63 26.17
C LYS A 188 -26.24 10.10 26.06
N LYS A 189 -27.43 9.52 25.84
CA LYS A 189 -27.60 8.07 25.67
C LYS A 189 -26.94 7.60 24.36
N ALA A 190 -26.38 6.38 24.35
CA ALA A 190 -25.73 5.78 23.19
C ALA A 190 -26.57 5.87 21.90
N GLN A 191 -27.87 5.54 21.99
CA GLN A 191 -28.78 5.63 20.84
C GLN A 191 -28.85 7.04 20.21
N ALA A 192 -28.79 8.10 21.02
CA ALA A 192 -28.82 9.47 20.51
C ALA A 192 -27.49 9.85 19.84
N ILE A 193 -26.37 9.33 20.36
CA ILE A 193 -25.03 9.49 19.77
C ILE A 193 -24.96 8.74 18.44
N ASP A 194 -25.45 7.51 18.37
CA ASP A 194 -25.47 6.69 17.15
C ASP A 194 -26.36 7.30 16.06
N ALA A 195 -27.54 7.81 16.43
CA ALA A 195 -28.40 8.54 15.51
C ALA A 195 -27.68 9.77 14.94
N ARG A 196 -26.99 10.54 15.80
CA ARG A 196 -26.25 11.72 15.36
C ARG A 196 -25.07 11.36 14.46
N LYS A 197 -24.32 10.30 14.79
CA LYS A 197 -23.25 9.76 13.94
C LYS A 197 -23.77 9.37 12.55
N THR A 198 -24.97 8.78 12.48
CA THR A 198 -25.60 8.40 11.22
C THR A 198 -25.92 9.63 10.34
N GLU A 199 -26.44 10.71 10.93
CA GLU A 199 -26.66 11.98 10.23
C GLU A 199 -25.34 12.61 9.71
N MET A 200 -24.28 12.54 10.53
CA MET A 200 -22.94 13.00 10.16
C MET A 200 -22.38 12.20 8.97
N LEU A 201 -22.48 10.87 9.01
CA LEU A 201 -22.07 9.99 7.91
C LEU A 201 -22.92 10.19 6.65
N SER A 202 -24.18 10.57 6.79
CA SER A 202 -25.03 10.93 5.64
C SER A 202 -24.52 12.18 4.92
N THR A 203 -23.90 13.11 5.65
CA THR A 203 -23.20 14.26 5.04
C THR A 203 -21.93 13.82 4.33
N VAL A 204 -21.14 12.93 4.94
CA VAL A 204 -19.93 12.37 4.30
C VAL A 204 -20.29 11.61 3.01
N TYR A 205 -21.31 10.75 3.05
CA TYR A 205 -21.84 10.04 1.89
C TYR A 205 -22.19 11.00 0.76
N ARG A 206 -22.90 12.10 1.06
CA ARG A 206 -23.25 13.12 0.06
C ARG A 206 -22.02 13.76 -0.57
N MET A 207 -21.00 14.08 0.24
CA MET A 207 -19.74 14.65 -0.26
C MET A 207 -19.01 13.68 -1.19
N LEU A 208 -18.92 12.40 -0.80
CA LEU A 208 -18.35 11.34 -1.62
C LEU A 208 -19.14 11.14 -2.92
N ALA A 209 -20.47 11.08 -2.85
CA ALA A 209 -21.31 10.87 -4.04
C ALA A 209 -21.20 12.03 -5.04
N MET A 210 -21.01 13.26 -4.57
CA MET A 210 -20.75 14.41 -5.43
C MET A 210 -19.36 14.37 -6.08
N ALA A 211 -18.35 13.79 -5.41
CA ALA A 211 -16.97 13.76 -5.88
C ALA A 211 -16.65 12.53 -6.75
N LEU A 212 -17.19 11.37 -6.39
CA LEU A 212 -16.87 10.05 -6.94
C LEU A 212 -18.04 9.45 -7.74
N GLY A 213 -19.25 10.00 -7.58
CA GLY A 213 -20.48 9.41 -8.13
C GLY A 213 -21.18 8.51 -7.11
N GLU A 214 -22.49 8.30 -7.29
CA GLU A 214 -23.24 7.37 -6.45
C GLU A 214 -22.88 5.93 -6.83
N PRO A 215 -22.51 5.06 -5.86
CA PRO A 215 -22.18 3.67 -6.14
C PRO A 215 -23.30 2.94 -6.87
N VAL A 216 -22.95 2.30 -7.98
CA VAL A 216 -23.89 1.50 -8.77
C VAL A 216 -24.47 0.34 -7.94
N LYS A 217 -25.77 0.09 -8.12
CA LYS A 217 -26.49 -0.98 -7.38
C LYS A 217 -26.74 -2.21 -8.24
N GLU A 218 -26.89 -2.01 -9.55
CA GLU A 218 -27.09 -3.06 -10.54
C GLU A 218 -26.51 -2.59 -11.87
N PHE A 219 -26.01 -3.52 -12.68
CA PHE A 219 -25.46 -3.24 -13.99
C PHE A 219 -25.53 -4.48 -14.90
N THR A 220 -25.47 -4.26 -16.21
CA THR A 220 -25.31 -5.35 -17.18
C THR A 220 -23.85 -5.41 -17.63
N TYR A 221 -23.24 -6.58 -17.56
CA TYR A 221 -21.85 -6.79 -17.95
C TYR A 221 -21.68 -8.06 -18.78
N GLN A 222 -20.75 -7.98 -19.73
CA GLN A 222 -20.28 -9.09 -20.55
C GLN A 222 -18.76 -9.15 -20.39
N PHE A 223 -18.25 -10.33 -20.04
CA PHE A 223 -16.81 -10.53 -19.87
C PHE A 223 -16.07 -10.30 -21.18
N ARG A 224 -14.77 -10.04 -21.08
CA ARG A 224 -13.91 -9.83 -22.24
C ARG A 224 -12.73 -10.79 -22.20
N ASN A 225 -12.22 -11.13 -23.38
CA ASN A 225 -10.95 -11.82 -23.51
C ASN A 225 -9.78 -10.83 -23.38
N ARG A 226 -8.54 -11.34 -23.49
CA ARG A 226 -7.32 -10.54 -23.42
C ARG A 226 -7.17 -9.49 -24.52
N CYS A 227 -7.79 -9.71 -25.68
CA CYS A 227 -7.82 -8.76 -26.78
C CYS A 227 -8.88 -7.66 -26.58
N GLY A 228 -9.66 -7.75 -25.49
CA GLY A 228 -10.77 -6.84 -25.22
C GLY A 228 -12.06 -7.19 -25.96
N GLU A 229 -12.15 -8.36 -26.59
CA GLU A 229 -13.35 -8.79 -27.30
C GLU A 229 -14.37 -9.41 -26.32
N PRO A 230 -15.67 -9.14 -26.49
CA PRO A 230 -16.71 -9.71 -25.62
C PRO A 230 -16.77 -11.24 -25.71
N VAL A 231 -16.98 -11.90 -24.57
CA VAL A 231 -17.12 -13.37 -24.44
C VAL A 231 -18.38 -13.70 -23.63
N GLY A 232 -19.16 -14.68 -24.09
CA GLY A 232 -20.43 -15.07 -23.48
C GLY A 232 -21.55 -14.07 -23.76
N GLU A 233 -22.65 -14.15 -23.03
CA GLU A 233 -23.78 -13.22 -23.15
C GLU A 233 -23.75 -12.15 -22.04
N PRO A 234 -24.24 -10.94 -22.29
CA PRO A 234 -24.43 -9.94 -21.24
C PRO A 234 -25.37 -10.45 -20.15
N ARG A 235 -24.96 -10.33 -18.89
CA ARG A 235 -25.74 -10.71 -17.70
C ARG A 235 -25.93 -9.49 -16.80
N ARG A 236 -27.07 -9.43 -16.12
CA ARG A 236 -27.31 -8.44 -15.05
C ARG A 236 -26.65 -8.93 -13.76
N TYR A 237 -25.96 -8.03 -13.08
CA TYR A 237 -25.28 -8.26 -11.81
C TYR A 237 -25.61 -7.15 -10.83
N THR A 238 -25.71 -7.50 -9.56
CA THR A 238 -25.36 -6.64 -8.44
C THR A 238 -23.85 -6.68 -8.19
N PRO A 239 -23.27 -5.69 -7.49
CA PRO A 239 -21.86 -5.72 -7.11
C PRO A 239 -21.44 -7.00 -6.36
N LEU A 240 -22.30 -7.54 -5.49
CA LEU A 240 -22.01 -8.77 -4.75
C LEU A 240 -22.04 -10.01 -5.65
N GLU A 241 -23.00 -10.10 -6.58
CA GLU A 241 -23.02 -11.20 -7.55
C GLU A 241 -21.76 -11.16 -8.44
N PHE A 242 -21.31 -9.97 -8.85
CA PHE A 242 -20.09 -9.84 -9.63
C PHE A 242 -18.83 -10.19 -8.83
N TYR A 243 -18.76 -9.82 -7.55
CA TYR A 243 -17.70 -10.29 -6.64
C TYR A 243 -17.70 -11.82 -6.53
N ASN A 244 -18.87 -12.44 -6.39
CA ASN A 244 -18.98 -13.91 -6.32
C ASN A 244 -18.56 -14.59 -7.63
N GLU A 245 -18.85 -14.00 -8.79
CA GLU A 245 -18.45 -14.55 -10.10
C GLU A 245 -16.93 -14.37 -10.35
N THR A 246 -16.31 -13.31 -9.82
CA THR A 246 -14.92 -12.95 -10.14
C THR A 246 -13.89 -13.35 -9.08
N VAL A 247 -14.27 -13.31 -7.81
CA VAL A 247 -13.42 -13.68 -6.67
C VAL A 247 -13.99 -14.93 -5.98
N GLY A 248 -15.29 -14.93 -5.69
CA GLY A 248 -16.07 -16.14 -5.39
C GLY A 248 -15.84 -16.83 -4.05
N HIS A 249 -15.03 -16.26 -3.16
CA HIS A 249 -14.78 -16.83 -1.83
C HIS A 249 -14.44 -15.76 -0.80
N GLN A 250 -14.72 -16.04 0.46
CA GLN A 250 -14.26 -15.21 1.57
C GLN A 250 -12.73 -15.13 1.54
N LEU A 251 -12.18 -13.92 1.42
CA LEU A 251 -10.74 -13.71 1.39
C LEU A 251 -10.11 -13.91 2.77
N ALA A 252 -10.82 -13.50 3.84
CA ALA A 252 -10.34 -13.70 5.20
C ALA A 252 -10.03 -15.17 5.48
N GLY A 253 -8.80 -15.44 5.93
CA GLY A 253 -8.35 -16.78 6.30
C GLY A 253 -7.71 -17.59 5.16
N THR A 254 -7.73 -17.12 3.91
CA THR A 254 -7.05 -17.80 2.77
C THR A 254 -5.59 -17.38 2.60
N PHE A 255 -5.18 -16.31 3.26
CA PHE A 255 -3.82 -15.78 3.22
C PHE A 255 -3.27 -15.57 4.64
N ILE A 256 -1.95 -15.41 4.73
CA ILE A 256 -1.28 -14.78 5.86
C ILE A 256 -0.60 -13.50 5.39
N MET A 257 -0.36 -12.59 6.33
CA MET A 257 0.47 -11.42 6.12
C MET A 257 1.80 -11.67 6.81
N VAL A 258 2.89 -11.43 6.10
CA VAL A 258 4.24 -11.49 6.65
C VAL A 258 4.93 -10.14 6.49
N MET A 259 5.81 -9.83 7.42
CA MET A 259 6.62 -8.61 7.36
C MET A 259 8.06 -8.88 7.73
N ASN A 260 8.94 -7.95 7.36
CA ASN A 260 10.30 -7.89 7.88
C ASN A 260 10.50 -6.61 8.69
N ASP A 261 10.51 -6.77 10.02
CA ASP A 261 10.88 -5.74 10.97
C ASP A 261 12.06 -6.24 11.83
N PRO A 262 13.30 -5.88 11.47
CA PRO A 262 14.50 -6.32 12.19
C PRO A 262 14.64 -5.71 13.60
N ARG A 263 13.79 -4.75 14.00
CA ARG A 263 13.77 -4.22 15.37
C ARG A 263 13.12 -5.19 16.35
N ARG A 264 12.37 -6.16 15.84
CA ARG A 264 11.52 -7.07 16.60
C ARG A 264 11.96 -8.52 16.42
N PRO A 265 11.75 -9.40 17.42
CA PRO A 265 11.98 -10.83 17.27
C PRO A 265 11.22 -11.40 16.06
N TYR A 266 11.92 -12.20 15.25
CA TYR A 266 11.31 -13.00 14.19
C TYR A 266 10.54 -14.20 14.74
N HIS A 267 9.71 -14.81 13.90
CA HIS A 267 8.82 -15.94 14.24
C HIS A 267 7.83 -15.60 15.37
N LYS A 268 7.45 -14.33 15.43
CA LYS A 268 6.44 -13.77 16.34
C LYS A 268 5.37 -13.05 15.55
N THR A 269 4.14 -13.19 16.02
CA THR A 269 2.97 -12.56 15.43
C THR A 269 2.67 -11.25 16.16
N TYR A 270 2.40 -10.22 15.38
CA TYR A 270 2.05 -8.89 15.85
C TYR A 270 0.73 -8.45 15.21
N GLU A 271 0.06 -7.51 15.83
CA GLU A 271 -1.16 -6.92 15.29
C GLU A 271 -1.14 -5.41 15.54
N VAL A 272 -1.38 -4.64 14.48
CA VAL A 272 -1.35 -3.18 14.56
C VAL A 272 -2.73 -2.68 14.97
N GLU A 273 -2.81 -2.06 16.15
CA GLU A 273 -4.07 -1.53 16.67
C GLU A 273 -4.64 -0.47 15.73
N TYR A 274 -5.92 -0.60 15.36
CA TYR A 274 -6.64 0.32 14.46
C TYR A 274 -6.14 0.36 12.99
N ASP A 275 -5.18 -0.47 12.56
CA ASP A 275 -4.80 -0.61 11.14
C ASP A 275 -5.82 -1.47 10.39
N ARG A 276 -7.03 -0.91 10.23
CA ARG A 276 -8.21 -1.50 9.60
C ARG A 276 -9.03 -0.43 8.90
N HIS A 277 -9.89 -0.85 7.98
CA HIS A 277 -10.67 0.08 7.15
C HIS A 277 -12.12 0.22 7.62
N VAL A 278 -12.64 -0.84 8.24
CA VAL A 278 -14.00 -0.94 8.76
C VAL A 278 -13.92 -1.04 10.28
N TYR A 279 -14.86 -0.43 11.01
CA TYR A 279 -14.82 -0.43 12.49
C TYR A 279 -14.82 -1.83 13.11
N ASP A 280 -15.61 -2.75 12.56
CA ASP A 280 -15.67 -4.17 12.92
C ASP A 280 -14.80 -5.06 12.02
N GLY A 281 -13.92 -4.45 11.22
CA GLY A 281 -13.01 -5.13 10.31
C GLY A 281 -11.75 -5.67 10.97
N THR A 282 -10.90 -6.25 10.12
CA THR A 282 -9.68 -6.96 10.50
C THR A 282 -8.50 -5.99 10.57
N ASN A 283 -7.78 -5.98 11.69
CA ASN A 283 -6.50 -5.27 11.78
C ASN A 283 -5.42 -5.96 10.95
N TRP A 284 -4.37 -5.22 10.61
CA TRP A 284 -3.14 -5.80 10.09
C TRP A 284 -2.43 -6.67 11.14
N LYS A 285 -2.72 -7.98 11.11
CA LYS A 285 -2.03 -9.04 11.87
C LYS A 285 -0.96 -9.68 11.00
N TYR A 286 0.29 -9.71 11.43
CA TYR A 286 1.40 -10.22 10.63
C TYR A 286 2.37 -11.12 11.41
N LEU A 287 2.97 -12.08 10.71
CA LEU A 287 4.12 -12.85 11.20
C LEU A 287 5.41 -12.13 10.77
N ASN A 288 6.25 -11.76 11.74
CA ASN A 288 7.55 -11.14 11.46
C ASN A 288 8.57 -12.22 11.09
N LEU A 289 9.20 -12.11 9.92
CA LEU A 289 10.11 -13.11 9.36
C LEU A 289 11.43 -12.48 8.88
N PRO A 290 12.54 -13.25 8.88
CA PRO A 290 13.73 -12.87 8.15
C PRO A 290 13.44 -12.84 6.64
N MET A 291 14.15 -11.98 5.90
CA MET A 291 13.92 -11.83 4.45
C MET A 291 14.13 -13.14 3.67
N GLU A 292 14.99 -14.03 4.14
CA GLU A 292 15.22 -15.35 3.53
C GLU A 292 13.93 -16.19 3.47
N ASP A 293 13.12 -16.18 4.53
CA ASP A 293 11.88 -16.92 4.58
C ASP A 293 10.79 -16.24 3.75
N ILE A 294 10.74 -14.91 3.77
CA ILE A 294 9.86 -14.13 2.90
C ILE A 294 10.16 -14.42 1.42
N ALA A 295 11.44 -14.47 1.04
CA ALA A 295 11.86 -14.78 -0.32
C ALA A 295 11.43 -16.19 -0.73
N LYS A 296 11.55 -17.20 0.14
CA LYS A 296 11.08 -18.57 -0.14
C LYS A 296 9.57 -18.61 -0.40
N LEU A 297 8.78 -17.93 0.44
CA LEU A 297 7.33 -17.84 0.27
C LEU A 297 6.96 -17.15 -1.06
N ALA A 298 7.64 -16.05 -1.38
CA ALA A 298 7.43 -15.31 -2.61
C ALA A 298 7.78 -16.15 -3.86
N ILE A 299 8.94 -16.82 -3.85
CA ILE A 299 9.38 -17.69 -4.94
C ILE A 299 8.40 -18.83 -5.16
N ALA A 300 7.89 -19.46 -4.09
CA ALA A 300 6.89 -20.53 -4.19
C ALA A 300 5.61 -20.05 -4.90
N SER A 301 5.10 -18.88 -4.52
CA SER A 301 3.91 -18.28 -5.16
C SER A 301 4.16 -17.91 -6.63
N LEU A 302 5.31 -17.29 -6.93
CA LEU A 302 5.65 -16.89 -8.30
C LEU A 302 5.87 -18.09 -9.22
N LYS A 303 6.46 -19.19 -8.74
CA LYS A 303 6.62 -20.43 -9.50
C LYS A 303 5.29 -21.09 -9.85
N ASP A 304 4.27 -20.93 -9.00
CA ASP A 304 2.89 -21.33 -9.34
C ASP A 304 2.20 -20.29 -10.23
N GLY A 305 2.85 -19.16 -10.56
CA GLY A 305 2.30 -18.09 -11.39
C GLY A 305 1.39 -17.11 -10.64
N LYS A 306 1.40 -17.09 -9.29
CA LYS A 306 0.46 -16.27 -8.48
C LYS A 306 1.13 -14.97 -8.05
N LYS A 307 0.50 -13.86 -8.43
CA LYS A 307 0.90 -12.52 -8.03
C LYS A 307 0.63 -12.28 -6.55
N MET A 308 1.40 -11.40 -5.92
CA MET A 308 1.23 -11.08 -4.49
C MET A 308 1.18 -9.59 -4.25
N TYR A 309 0.36 -9.18 -3.28
CA TYR A 309 0.44 -7.84 -2.72
C TYR A 309 1.74 -7.72 -1.92
N SER A 310 2.46 -6.63 -2.12
CA SER A 310 3.70 -6.33 -1.40
C SER A 310 3.84 -4.83 -1.17
N SER A 311 4.62 -4.41 -0.17
CA SER A 311 4.92 -2.99 0.06
C SER A 311 6.40 -2.72 0.32
N TYR A 312 6.80 -1.50 0.00
CA TYR A 312 8.19 -1.06 -0.02
C TYR A 312 8.33 0.41 0.36
N ASP A 313 9.55 0.82 0.70
CA ASP A 313 9.96 2.24 0.67
C ASP A 313 10.46 2.60 -0.74
N VAL A 314 9.53 2.79 -1.67
CA VAL A 314 9.83 2.91 -3.11
C VAL A 314 10.65 4.15 -3.46
N GLY A 315 10.72 5.15 -2.57
CA GLY A 315 11.46 6.39 -2.79
C GLY A 315 12.97 6.23 -2.68
N LYS A 316 13.46 5.20 -1.98
CA LYS A 316 14.88 5.05 -1.68
C LYS A 316 15.64 4.49 -2.87
N GLN A 317 16.74 5.16 -3.23
CA GLN A 317 17.70 4.64 -4.22
C GLN A 317 17.03 4.22 -5.55
N PHE A 318 16.05 5.01 -6.00
CA PHE A 318 15.22 4.71 -7.16
C PHE A 318 15.64 5.52 -8.40
N ASP A 319 16.19 4.84 -9.42
CA ASP A 319 16.36 5.44 -10.75
C ASP A 319 15.02 5.39 -11.51
N ARG A 320 14.30 6.51 -11.44
CA ARG A 320 12.98 6.70 -12.10
C ARG A 320 13.03 6.57 -13.62
N GLU A 321 14.16 6.89 -14.23
CA GLU A 321 14.34 6.82 -15.69
C GLU A 321 14.33 5.36 -16.16
N LEU A 322 15.04 4.50 -15.44
CA LEU A 322 15.13 3.07 -15.75
C LEU A 322 13.99 2.25 -15.15
N GLY A 323 13.31 2.76 -14.12
CA GLY A 323 12.40 1.93 -13.33
C GLY A 323 13.16 0.92 -12.45
N TYR A 324 14.39 1.25 -12.05
CA TYR A 324 15.30 0.33 -11.36
C TYR A 324 15.58 0.81 -9.94
N LEU A 325 15.44 -0.10 -8.97
CA LEU A 325 15.71 0.15 -7.56
C LEU A 325 16.88 -0.71 -7.11
N ASP A 326 17.93 -0.02 -6.67
CA ASP A 326 19.17 -0.66 -6.29
C ASP A 326 19.92 0.22 -5.31
N THR A 327 20.41 -0.34 -4.20
CA THR A 327 21.06 0.41 -3.10
C THR A 327 22.26 1.24 -3.53
N GLU A 328 22.82 0.96 -4.71
CA GLU A 328 24.01 1.61 -5.26
C GLU A 328 23.68 2.56 -6.43
N ASN A 329 22.41 2.94 -6.66
CA ASN A 329 22.04 3.84 -7.74
C ASN A 329 22.62 5.26 -7.60
N PHE A 330 22.73 5.76 -6.36
CA PHE A 330 23.25 7.09 -6.06
C PHE A 330 24.33 7.06 -4.98
N ASP A 331 25.53 7.53 -5.32
CA ASP A 331 26.69 7.66 -4.45
C ASP A 331 26.74 9.04 -3.78
N TYR A 332 25.75 9.30 -2.92
CA TYR A 332 25.71 10.54 -2.12
C TYR A 332 26.87 10.63 -1.12
N ALA A 333 27.37 9.49 -0.65
CA ALA A 333 28.44 9.39 0.32
C ALA A 333 29.73 10.00 -0.22
N SER A 334 30.16 9.60 -1.42
CA SER A 334 31.33 10.19 -2.09
C SER A 334 31.09 11.67 -2.43
N LEU A 335 29.90 12.03 -2.91
CA LEU A 335 29.56 13.40 -3.28
C LEU A 335 29.74 14.38 -2.10
N PHE A 336 29.30 13.99 -0.91
CA PHE A 336 29.39 14.83 0.29
C PHE A 336 30.57 14.47 1.21
N SER A 337 31.47 13.59 0.78
CA SER A 337 32.61 13.11 1.58
C SER A 337 32.18 12.65 2.99
N THR A 338 31.12 11.85 3.06
CA THR A 338 30.52 11.36 4.31
C THR A 338 30.03 9.90 4.15
N THR A 339 29.36 9.36 5.17
CA THR A 339 28.75 8.02 5.15
C THR A 339 27.32 8.07 5.68
N PHE A 340 26.48 7.14 5.23
CA PHE A 340 25.10 6.96 5.70
C PHE A 340 24.90 5.51 6.22
N PRO A 341 25.43 5.15 7.40
CA PRO A 341 25.62 3.75 7.80
C PRO A 341 24.41 3.08 8.46
N MET A 342 23.24 3.75 8.52
CA MET A 342 22.07 3.20 9.21
C MET A 342 21.61 1.89 8.56
N ASN A 343 21.50 0.83 9.37
CA ASN A 343 20.90 -0.42 8.92
C ASN A 343 19.36 -0.27 8.86
N LYS A 344 18.65 -1.29 8.35
CA LYS A 344 17.19 -1.26 8.24
C LYS A 344 16.47 -1.01 9.56
N ALA A 345 16.94 -1.59 10.67
CA ALA A 345 16.33 -1.38 11.99
C ALA A 345 16.49 0.07 12.45
N ASP A 346 17.69 0.66 12.27
CA ASP A 346 17.97 2.06 12.58
C ASP A 346 17.09 2.98 11.76
N ARG A 347 17.00 2.76 10.43
CA ARG A 347 16.20 3.59 9.53
C ARG A 347 14.72 3.58 9.91
N ILE A 348 14.17 2.42 10.29
CA ILE A 348 12.80 2.38 10.78
C ILE A 348 12.69 3.10 12.13
N ALA A 349 13.58 2.84 13.09
CA ALA A 349 13.52 3.45 14.42
C ALA A 349 13.64 4.98 14.41
N THR A 350 14.30 5.55 13.40
CA THR A 350 14.54 7.00 13.25
C THR A 350 13.61 7.68 12.24
N PHE A 351 12.58 6.99 11.73
CA PHE A 351 11.65 7.50 10.71
C PHE A 351 12.30 7.79 9.34
N ASP A 352 13.50 7.29 9.06
CA ASP A 352 14.13 7.41 7.73
C ASP A 352 13.55 6.43 6.72
N SER A 353 12.92 5.32 7.15
CA SER A 353 12.32 4.35 6.23
C SER A 353 11.10 3.64 6.83
N GLY A 354 10.10 3.38 5.99
CA GLY A 354 8.84 2.75 6.38
C GLY A 354 8.13 2.06 5.21
N SER A 355 6.97 1.46 5.46
CA SER A 355 6.19 0.80 4.42
C SER A 355 5.33 1.81 3.64
N THR A 356 5.89 2.42 2.61
CA THR A 356 5.31 3.63 2.01
C THR A 356 4.38 3.41 0.82
N HIS A 357 4.70 2.42 -0.02
CA HIS A 357 3.98 2.20 -1.27
C HIS A 357 3.74 0.72 -1.54
N ALA A 358 2.51 0.35 -1.87
CA ALA A 358 2.12 -1.00 -2.22
C ALA A 358 2.21 -1.23 -3.74
N MET A 359 2.83 -2.35 -4.13
CA MET A 359 2.96 -2.79 -5.51
C MET A 359 2.71 -4.30 -5.60
N THR A 360 2.53 -4.83 -6.80
CA THR A 360 2.23 -6.25 -6.99
C THR A 360 3.48 -7.00 -7.40
N LEU A 361 3.94 -7.97 -6.62
CA LEU A 361 5.10 -8.81 -6.96
C LEU A 361 4.73 -9.80 -8.07
N VAL A 362 5.47 -9.75 -9.19
CA VAL A 362 5.10 -10.47 -10.44
C VAL A 362 6.23 -11.31 -11.04
N ALA A 363 7.48 -11.13 -10.64
CA ALA A 363 8.59 -11.93 -11.15
C ALA A 363 9.78 -12.00 -10.18
N VAL A 364 10.57 -13.05 -10.34
CA VAL A 364 11.87 -13.23 -9.68
C VAL A 364 12.84 -13.85 -10.68
N ASP A 365 14.07 -13.33 -10.68
CA ASP A 365 15.17 -13.94 -11.40
C ASP A 365 16.03 -14.73 -10.44
N LEU A 366 16.38 -15.95 -10.81
CA LEU A 366 17.05 -16.92 -9.94
C LEU A 366 18.38 -17.33 -10.54
N ASP A 367 19.39 -17.49 -9.69
CA ASP A 367 20.62 -18.14 -10.08
C ASP A 367 20.45 -19.67 -10.24
N LYS A 368 21.55 -20.34 -10.55
CA LYS A 368 21.61 -21.79 -10.79
C LYS A 368 21.24 -22.60 -9.54
N ASP A 369 21.44 -22.03 -8.37
CA ASP A 369 21.22 -22.64 -7.06
C ASP A 369 19.82 -22.29 -6.50
N GLY A 370 19.06 -21.46 -7.24
CA GLY A 370 17.71 -21.03 -6.87
C GLY A 370 17.66 -19.81 -5.95
N ASN A 371 18.76 -19.07 -5.80
CA ASN A 371 18.78 -17.83 -5.02
C ASN A 371 18.29 -16.64 -5.86
N PRO A 372 17.56 -15.69 -5.25
CA PRO A 372 17.07 -14.51 -5.96
C PRO A 372 18.20 -13.54 -6.32
N LEU A 373 18.24 -13.14 -7.59
CA LEU A 373 19.14 -12.10 -8.12
C LEU A 373 18.45 -10.74 -8.17
N LYS A 374 17.20 -10.71 -8.63
CA LYS A 374 16.36 -9.52 -8.75
C LYS A 374 14.88 -9.88 -8.81
N TRP A 375 14.05 -8.87 -8.62
CA TRP A 375 12.61 -8.98 -8.49
C TRP A 375 11.91 -7.98 -9.40
N LYS A 376 10.70 -8.31 -9.85
CA LYS A 376 9.85 -7.38 -10.60
C LYS A 376 8.52 -7.16 -9.91
N VAL A 377 8.12 -5.91 -9.84
CA VAL A 377 6.78 -5.51 -9.39
C VAL A 377 6.03 -4.77 -10.48
N GLU A 378 4.74 -5.06 -10.60
CA GLU A 378 3.78 -4.24 -11.33
C GLU A 378 3.40 -3.05 -10.44
N ASN A 379 3.61 -1.85 -10.97
CA ASN A 379 3.29 -0.60 -10.28
C ASN A 379 1.97 -0.02 -10.81
N SER A 380 1.44 0.98 -10.11
CA SER A 380 0.16 1.64 -10.38
C SER A 380 0.33 3.10 -10.80
N TRP A 381 1.39 3.43 -11.55
CA TRP A 381 1.65 4.78 -12.09
C TRP A 381 1.55 4.84 -13.61
N GLY A 382 0.86 3.88 -14.23
CA GLY A 382 0.64 3.82 -15.67
C GLY A 382 1.79 3.17 -16.46
N PRO A 383 1.51 2.77 -17.71
CA PRO A 383 2.39 1.94 -18.52
C PRO A 383 3.67 2.65 -19.02
N ASN A 384 3.71 3.98 -18.96
CA ASN A 384 4.81 4.78 -19.49
C ASN A 384 5.93 5.02 -18.46
N ASN A 385 5.80 4.49 -17.25
CA ASN A 385 6.77 4.68 -16.17
C ASN A 385 7.65 3.43 -15.99
N GLY A 386 8.94 3.61 -15.73
CA GLY A 386 9.89 2.52 -15.54
C GLY A 386 9.93 1.53 -16.70
N ALA A 387 10.01 0.23 -16.40
CA ALA A 387 10.03 -0.83 -17.39
C ALA A 387 8.60 -1.22 -17.82
N GLN A 388 7.96 -0.38 -18.65
CA GLN A 388 6.58 -0.58 -19.14
C GLN A 388 5.55 -0.68 -18.00
N GLY A 389 5.62 0.22 -17.02
CA GLY A 389 4.75 0.24 -15.84
C GLY A 389 5.20 -0.68 -14.70
N CYS A 390 6.26 -1.46 -14.92
CA CYS A 390 6.88 -2.27 -13.88
C CYS A 390 8.13 -1.60 -13.31
N LEU A 391 8.48 -1.97 -12.08
CA LEU A 391 9.77 -1.64 -11.49
C LEU A 391 10.58 -2.92 -11.26
N ILE A 392 11.89 -2.83 -11.45
CA ILE A 392 12.85 -3.92 -11.24
C ILE A 392 13.69 -3.56 -10.02
N MET A 393 13.85 -4.51 -9.11
CA MET A 393 14.57 -4.31 -7.86
C MET A 393 15.70 -5.33 -7.79
N SER A 394 16.92 -4.91 -7.48
CA SER A 394 17.96 -5.88 -7.13
C SER A 394 17.60 -6.61 -5.83
N ASN A 395 18.14 -7.81 -5.65
CA ASN A 395 17.86 -8.57 -4.43
C ASN A 395 18.33 -7.83 -3.17
N ARG A 396 19.46 -7.11 -3.21
CA ARG A 396 19.93 -6.29 -2.08
C ARG A 396 18.95 -5.17 -1.72
N TRP A 397 18.38 -4.47 -2.71
CA TRP A 397 17.38 -3.44 -2.46
C TRP A 397 16.10 -4.02 -1.88
N PHE A 398 15.64 -5.16 -2.41
CA PHE A 398 14.49 -5.88 -1.88
C PHE A 398 14.67 -6.23 -0.39
N ASN A 399 15.85 -6.73 0.01
CA ASN A 399 16.13 -7.01 1.42
C ASN A 399 16.08 -5.77 2.33
N GLU A 400 16.56 -4.62 1.85
CA GLU A 400 16.65 -3.39 2.63
C GLU A 400 15.34 -2.61 2.73
N TYR A 401 14.48 -2.66 1.71
CA TYR A 401 13.34 -1.75 1.57
C TYR A 401 11.98 -2.42 1.30
N MET A 402 11.89 -3.75 1.32
CA MET A 402 10.60 -4.46 1.38
C MET A 402 10.11 -4.62 2.82
N PHE A 403 8.81 -4.46 3.05
CA PHE A 403 8.24 -4.53 4.41
C PHE A 403 7.06 -5.47 4.57
N ARG A 404 6.11 -5.52 3.62
CA ARG A 404 4.88 -6.34 3.74
C ARG A 404 4.75 -7.27 2.55
N LEU A 405 4.31 -8.51 2.78
CA LEU A 405 3.87 -9.45 1.75
C LEU A 405 2.60 -10.17 2.20
N VAL A 406 1.66 -10.32 1.28
CA VAL A 406 0.47 -11.15 1.49
C VAL A 406 0.64 -12.43 0.69
N VAL A 407 0.60 -13.57 1.38
CA VAL A 407 0.85 -14.88 0.78
C VAL A 407 -0.34 -15.79 1.03
N ASP A 408 -0.83 -16.42 -0.04
CA ASP A 408 -1.83 -17.48 0.03
C ASP A 408 -1.32 -18.64 0.91
N LYS A 409 -2.14 -19.09 1.86
CA LYS A 409 -1.78 -20.12 2.84
C LYS A 409 -1.26 -21.40 2.18
N LYS A 410 -1.67 -21.71 0.95
CA LYS A 410 -1.22 -22.90 0.23
C LYS A 410 0.29 -22.94 -0.01
N TYR A 411 0.98 -21.80 -0.01
CA TYR A 411 2.45 -21.72 -0.16
C TYR A 411 3.19 -21.64 1.17
N VAL A 412 2.47 -21.58 2.29
CA VAL A 412 3.04 -21.37 3.61
C VAL A 412 3.25 -22.74 4.28
N PRO A 413 4.49 -23.09 4.66
CA PRO A 413 4.74 -24.28 5.46
C PRO A 413 3.92 -24.33 6.76
N GLU A 414 3.50 -25.52 7.18
CA GLU A 414 2.61 -25.70 8.34
C GLU A 414 3.17 -25.08 9.64
N ASN A 415 4.50 -25.09 9.82
CA ASN A 415 5.14 -24.46 10.98
C ASN A 415 4.92 -22.93 10.98
N LEU A 416 5.06 -22.26 9.84
CA LEU A 416 4.83 -20.82 9.75
C LEU A 416 3.35 -20.47 9.89
N GLN A 417 2.45 -21.33 9.41
CA GLN A 417 1.01 -21.17 9.67
C GLN A 417 0.70 -21.24 11.18
N LYS A 418 1.31 -22.19 11.90
CA LYS A 418 1.18 -22.28 13.38
C LYS A 418 1.75 -21.06 14.08
N GLU A 419 2.88 -20.53 13.61
CA GLU A 419 3.45 -19.29 14.15
C GLU A 419 2.53 -18.10 13.94
N PHE A 420 1.93 -17.97 12.75
CA PHE A 420 0.96 -16.92 12.45
C PHE A 420 -0.28 -16.97 13.37
N GLU A 421 -0.68 -18.14 13.87
CA GLU A 421 -1.81 -18.27 14.81
C GLU A 421 -1.45 -18.05 16.29
N GLN A 422 -0.21 -17.71 16.60
CA GLN A 422 0.15 -17.24 17.94
C GLN A 422 -0.71 -16.03 18.34
N LYS A 423 -0.99 -15.91 19.65
CA LYS A 423 -1.59 -14.68 20.20
C LYS A 423 -0.69 -13.48 19.82
N PRO A 424 -1.22 -12.48 19.10
CA PRO A 424 -0.40 -11.39 18.61
C PRO A 424 0.07 -10.49 19.76
N VAL A 425 1.27 -9.94 19.60
CA VAL A 425 1.74 -8.79 20.37
C VAL A 425 1.17 -7.53 19.72
N MET A 426 0.35 -6.79 20.46
CA MET A 426 -0.20 -5.53 19.95
C MET A 426 0.91 -4.49 19.76
N VAL A 427 0.92 -3.86 18.60
CA VAL A 427 1.76 -2.70 18.29
C VAL A 427 0.87 -1.51 17.96
N MET A 428 1.39 -0.30 18.15
CA MET A 428 0.62 0.93 18.01
C MET A 428 0.68 1.47 16.57
N PRO A 429 -0.37 2.16 16.11
CA PRO A 429 -0.40 2.73 14.77
C PRO A 429 0.62 3.86 14.55
N GLU A 430 1.16 4.49 15.60
CA GLU A 430 2.24 5.49 15.51
C GLU A 430 3.63 4.87 15.40
N ASP A 431 3.75 3.54 15.32
CA ASP A 431 5.05 2.94 15.03
C ASP A 431 5.59 3.49 13.70
N PRO A 432 6.87 3.92 13.64
CA PRO A 432 7.46 4.47 12.42
C PRO A 432 7.27 3.61 11.16
N LEU A 433 7.18 2.29 11.33
CA LEU A 433 7.01 1.36 10.20
C LEU A 433 5.65 1.50 9.50
N PHE A 434 4.65 2.01 10.21
CA PHE A 434 3.27 2.18 9.74
C PHE A 434 2.89 3.65 9.55
N GLY A 435 3.82 4.57 9.78
CA GLY A 435 3.61 5.99 9.54
C GLY A 435 3.25 6.25 8.07
N GLU A 436 2.46 7.30 7.84
CA GLU A 436 2.24 7.83 6.50
C GLU A 436 3.54 8.48 5.99
N ASP A 437 3.75 8.47 4.68
CA ASP A 437 4.74 9.33 4.05
C ASP A 437 4.28 10.79 4.19
N ASP A 438 5.10 11.62 4.84
CA ASP A 438 4.92 13.07 4.90
C ASP A 438 5.11 13.76 3.53
#